data_AF-C8CC62-F1
#
_entry.id   AF-C8CC62-F1
#
_cell.length_a   1.000
_cell.length_b   1.000
_cell.length_c   1.000
_cell.angle_alpha   90.00
_cell.angle_beta   90.00
_cell.angle_gamma   90.00
#
_symmetry.space_group_name_H-M   'P 1'
#
loop_
_entity.id
_entity.type
_entity.pdbx_description
1 polymer ?
#
loop_
_entity_poly.entity_id
_entity_poly.type
_entity_poly.pdbx_seq_one_letter_code
_entity_poly.pdbx_strand_id
1 'polypeptide(L)'
;MMKHLVPEGTPIYLASFMVLIESISNLIRPLTLAIRLMANMIAGHLLLVLLSSLGEMSMMYYMLTLPLMISLTVLEMFVTIIQSYVYMILLVLYLNEV
;
A
#
# COMPACT_ATOMS: atom_id res chain seq x y z
N MET A 1 -2.46 -12.96 -24.32
CA MET A 1 -2.53 -14.35 -24.85
C MET A 1 -1.88 -15.25 -23.81
N MET A 2 -2.64 -16.09 -23.11
CA MET A 2 -2.16 -17.04 -22.09
C MET A 2 -1.26 -18.14 -22.70
N LYS A 3 -0.11 -17.75 -23.23
CA LYS A 3 0.92 -18.64 -23.77
C LYS A 3 2.24 -18.57 -23.00
N HIS A 4 2.38 -17.66 -22.02
CA HIS A 4 3.59 -17.55 -21.21
C HIS A 4 3.41 -18.04 -19.76
N LEU A 5 2.46 -18.93 -19.52
CA LEU A 5 2.19 -19.47 -18.17
C LEU A 5 2.71 -20.90 -17.98
N VAL A 6 3.33 -21.48 -19.00
CA VAL A 6 3.99 -22.79 -18.91
C VAL A 6 5.32 -22.68 -19.65
N PRO A 7 6.48 -22.72 -18.97
CA PRO A 7 7.74 -22.97 -19.67
C PRO A 7 7.59 -24.29 -20.42
N GLU A 8 7.86 -24.26 -21.74
CA GLU A 8 7.85 -25.45 -22.59
C GLU A 8 8.78 -26.51 -21.96
N GLY A 9 8.19 -27.54 -21.34
CA GLY A 9 8.95 -28.63 -20.71
C GLY A 9 8.48 -29.12 -19.33
N THR A 10 7.47 -28.51 -18.69
CA THR A 10 6.95 -29.02 -17.40
C THR A 10 5.86 -30.10 -17.56
N PRO A 11 5.90 -31.21 -16.79
CA PRO A 11 4.89 -32.25 -16.88
C PRO A 11 3.50 -31.68 -16.57
N ILE A 12 2.51 -32.04 -17.38
CA ILE A 12 1.13 -31.47 -17.41
C ILE A 12 0.49 -31.36 -16.01
N TYR A 13 0.79 -32.29 -15.09
CA TYR A 13 0.31 -32.25 -13.71
C TYR A 13 0.94 -31.12 -12.86
N LEU A 14 2.25 -30.87 -12.99
CA LEU A 14 2.93 -29.74 -12.32
C LEU A 14 2.65 -28.40 -13.02
N ALA A 15 2.51 -28.41 -14.35
CA ALA A 15 2.19 -27.21 -15.12
C ALA A 15 0.84 -26.60 -14.70
N SER A 16 -0.19 -27.44 -14.52
CA SER A 16 -1.50 -26.94 -14.04
C SER A 16 -1.43 -26.37 -12.61
N PHE A 17 -0.57 -26.92 -11.76
CA PHE A 17 -0.39 -26.43 -10.39
C PHE A 17 0.41 -25.12 -10.34
N MET A 18 1.42 -24.98 -11.20
CA MET A 18 2.21 -23.75 -11.36
C MET A 18 1.32 -22.59 -11.84
N VAL A 19 0.45 -22.82 -12.82
CA VAL A 19 -0.51 -21.83 -13.33
C VAL A 19 -1.48 -21.36 -12.24
N LEU A 20 -1.94 -22.27 -11.37
CA LEU A 20 -2.77 -21.92 -10.21
C LEU A 20 -2.01 -21.02 -9.22
N ILE A 21 -0.76 -21.33 -8.91
CA ILE A 21 0.04 -20.51 -7.98
C ILE A 21 0.37 -19.13 -8.59
N GLU A 22 0.71 -19.07 -9.88
CA GLU A 22 1.02 -17.82 -10.58
C GLU A 22 -0.21 -16.91 -10.66
N SER A 23 -1.39 -17.46 -10.96
CA SER A 23 -2.65 -16.69 -10.97
C SER A 23 -3.02 -16.15 -9.58
N ILE A 24 -2.79 -16.92 -8.51
CA ILE A 24 -2.96 -16.46 -7.13
C ILE A 24 -1.92 -15.37 -6.79
N SER A 25 -0.66 -15.54 -7.16
CA SER A 25 0.44 -14.58 -6.96
C SER A 25 0.16 -13.24 -7.65
N ASN A 26 -0.37 -13.27 -8.88
CA ASN A 26 -0.74 -12.08 -9.64
C ASN A 26 -1.91 -11.31 -9.01
N LEU A 27 -2.82 -11.98 -8.31
CA LEU A 27 -3.90 -11.34 -7.54
C LEU A 27 -3.42 -10.77 -6.21
N ILE A 28 -2.55 -11.48 -5.49
CA ILE A 28 -2.07 -11.06 -4.17
C ILE A 28 -1.17 -9.82 -4.26
N ARG A 29 -0.42 -9.65 -5.35
CA ARG A 29 0.54 -8.55 -5.51
C ARG A 29 -0.10 -7.15 -5.45
N PRO A 30 -1.12 -6.81 -6.27
CA PRO A 30 -1.84 -5.53 -6.14
C PRO A 30 -2.59 -5.43 -4.81
N LEU A 31 -3.09 -6.55 -4.26
CA LEU A 31 -3.77 -6.58 -2.97
C LEU A 31 -2.84 -6.16 -1.82
N THR A 32 -1.62 -6.68 -1.78
CA THR A 32 -0.62 -6.31 -0.75
C THR A 32 -0.22 -4.84 -0.82
N LEU A 33 -0.22 -4.24 -2.03
CA LEU A 33 0.03 -2.81 -2.21
C LEU A 33 -1.15 -1.95 -1.73
N ALA A 34 -2.38 -2.35 -2.01
CA ALA A 34 -3.57 -1.67 -1.51
C ALA A 34 -3.62 -1.68 0.03
N ILE A 35 -3.31 -2.82 0.65
CA ILE A 35 -3.22 -2.96 2.11
C ILE A 35 -2.10 -2.05 2.68
N ARG A 36 -0.97 -1.92 1.98
CA ARG A 36 0.14 -1.03 2.38
C ARG A 36 -0.28 0.44 2.41
N LEU A 37 -1.00 0.89 1.39
CA LEU A 37 -1.60 2.23 1.32
C LEU A 37 -2.55 2.47 2.50
N MET A 38 -3.47 1.53 2.72
CA MET A 38 -4.43 1.60 3.82
C MET A 38 -3.74 1.65 5.19
N ALA A 39 -2.76 0.79 5.43
CA ALA A 39 -2.04 0.73 6.70
C ALA A 39 -1.25 2.02 6.97
N ASN A 40 -0.55 2.56 5.98
CA ASN A 40 0.20 3.81 6.13
C ASN A 40 -0.72 5.01 6.44
N MET A 41 -1.90 5.06 5.80
CA MET A 41 -2.91 6.09 6.05
C MET A 41 -3.57 5.98 7.43
N ILE A 42 -3.92 4.76 7.85
CA ILE A 42 -4.55 4.55 9.15
C ILE A 42 -3.55 4.82 10.27
N ALA A 43 -2.30 4.37 10.13
CA ALA A 43 -1.28 4.57 11.15
C ALA A 43 -0.96 6.05 11.39
N GLY A 44 -0.78 6.83 10.31
CA GLY A 44 -0.51 8.26 10.43
C GLY A 44 -1.73 9.03 10.96
N HIS A 45 -2.93 8.72 10.48
CA HIS A 45 -4.14 9.37 10.98
C HIS A 45 -4.41 9.06 12.45
N LEU A 46 -4.20 7.80 12.87
CA LEU A 46 -4.31 7.40 14.27
C LEU A 46 -3.26 8.12 15.15
N LEU A 47 -2.04 8.31 14.63
CA LEU A 47 -1.01 9.08 15.32
C LEU A 47 -1.41 10.55 15.52
N LEU A 48 -2.04 11.18 14.51
CA LEU A 48 -2.59 12.52 14.66
C LEU A 48 -3.68 12.58 15.74
N VAL A 49 -4.63 11.63 15.75
CA VAL A 49 -5.70 11.59 16.78
C VAL A 49 -5.14 11.42 18.19
N LEU A 50 -4.11 10.57 18.35
CA LEU A 50 -3.44 10.41 19.63
C LEU A 50 -2.74 11.71 20.05
N LEU A 51 -2.08 12.39 19.12
CA LEU A 51 -1.40 13.65 19.39
C LEU A 51 -2.39 14.79 19.74
N SER A 52 -3.58 14.83 19.14
CA SER A 52 -4.60 15.85 19.47
C SER A 52 -5.11 15.66 20.88
N SER A 53 -5.35 14.40 21.28
CA SER A 53 -5.83 14.10 22.62
C SER A 53 -4.86 14.53 23.73
N LEU A 54 -3.55 14.53 23.44
CA LEU A 54 -2.52 15.03 24.35
C LEU A 54 -2.48 16.56 24.39
N GLY A 55 -2.73 17.21 23.25
CA GLY A 55 -2.78 18.67 23.13
C GLY A 55 -3.95 19.31 23.88
N GLU A 56 -5.08 18.60 24.02
CA GLU A 56 -6.28 19.09 24.73
C GLU A 56 -6.10 19.17 26.25
N MET A 57 -5.08 18.52 26.83
CA MET A 57 -4.88 18.45 28.28
C MET A 57 -4.49 19.78 28.91
N SER A 58 -3.76 20.65 28.19
CA SER A 58 -3.45 22.00 28.65
C SER A 58 -3.11 22.95 27.49
N MET A 59 -3.35 24.25 27.67
CA MET A 59 -2.96 25.26 26.68
C MET A 59 -1.46 25.28 26.37
N MET A 60 -0.61 24.88 27.32
CA MET A 60 0.84 24.79 27.11
C MET A 60 1.20 23.60 26.20
N TYR A 61 0.52 22.46 26.38
CA TYR A 61 0.70 21.29 25.52
C TYR A 61 0.17 21.55 24.11
N TYR A 62 -0.99 22.21 23.98
CA TYR A 62 -1.55 22.59 22.69
C TYR A 62 -0.59 23.38 21.80
N MET A 63 0.08 24.40 22.37
CA MET A 63 1.06 25.22 21.66
C MET A 63 2.29 24.43 21.21
N LEU A 64 2.69 23.39 21.97
CA LEU A 64 3.80 22.51 21.62
C LEU A 64 3.39 21.47 20.55
N THR A 65 2.18 20.93 20.63
CA THR A 65 1.69 19.87 19.72
C THR A 65 1.24 20.40 18.36
N LEU A 66 0.81 21.66 18.27
CA LEU A 66 0.37 22.30 17.03
C LEU A 66 1.40 22.24 15.87
N PRO A 67 2.66 22.68 16.04
CA PRO A 67 3.64 22.61 14.96
C PRO A 67 3.96 21.16 14.54
N LEU A 68 3.88 20.21 15.49
CA LEU A 68 4.07 18.79 15.22
C LEU A 68 2.91 18.19 14.43
N MET A 69 1.66 18.58 14.72
CA MET A 69 0.48 18.22 13.94
C MET A 69 0.59 18.67 12.48
N ILE A 70 0.98 19.93 12.29
CA ILE A 70 1.11 20.53 10.96
C ILE A 70 2.23 19.84 10.16
N SER A 71 3.36 19.53 10.79
CA SER A 71 4.44 18.82 10.09
C SER A 71 4.07 17.37 9.73
N LEU A 72 3.36 16.65 10.61
CA LEU A 72 2.89 15.29 10.37
C LEU A 72 1.85 15.22 9.24
N THR A 73 0.89 16.15 9.21
CA THR A 73 -0.11 16.22 8.13
C THR A 73 0.52 16.51 6.76
N VAL A 74 1.51 17.40 6.70
CA VAL A 74 2.28 17.64 5.47
C VAL A 74 3.03 16.38 5.03
N LEU A 75 3.60 15.64 5.98
CA LEU A 75 4.30 14.38 5.70
C LEU A 75 3.34 13.29 5.18
N GLU A 76 2.15 13.14 5.77
CA GLU A 76 1.13 12.20 5.26
C GLU A 76 0.69 12.54 3.83
N MET A 77 0.48 13.83 3.53
CA MET A 77 0.13 14.27 2.18
C MET A 77 1.24 13.93 1.18
N PHE A 78 2.52 14.04 1.57
CA PHE A 78 3.63 13.63 0.72
C PHE A 78 3.66 12.11 0.49
N VAL A 79 3.49 11.32 1.56
CA VAL A 79 3.51 9.85 1.49
C VAL A 79 2.35 9.31 0.64
N THR A 80 1.16 9.89 0.75
CA THR A 80 -0.02 9.49 -0.04
C THR A 80 0.15 9.71 -1.53
N ILE A 81 0.73 10.85 -1.93
CA ILE A 81 1.02 11.15 -3.33
C ILE A 81 1.98 10.10 -3.90
N ILE A 82 3.06 9.79 -3.18
CA ILE A 82 4.04 8.78 -3.63
C ILE A 82 3.42 7.39 -3.70
N GLN A 83 2.69 6.95 -2.67
CA GLN A 83 2.12 5.61 -2.63
C GLN A 83 1.03 5.41 -3.69
N SER A 84 0.18 6.41 -3.95
CA SER A 84 -0.83 6.35 -5.01
C SER A 84 -0.20 6.29 -6.41
N TYR A 85 0.90 7.03 -6.63
CA TYR A 85 1.67 6.97 -7.87
C TYR A 85 2.27 5.58 -8.11
N VAL A 86 2.96 5.02 -7.11
CA VAL A 86 3.56 3.68 -7.20
C VAL A 86 2.49 2.61 -7.42
N TYR A 87 1.34 2.73 -6.75
CA TYR A 87 0.20 1.85 -6.95
C TYR A 87 -0.32 1.88 -8.38
N MET A 88 -0.52 3.08 -8.95
CA MET A 88 -0.99 3.23 -10.32
C MET A 88 0.00 2.64 -11.34
N ILE A 89 1.30 2.88 -11.19
CA ILE A 89 2.31 2.31 -12.10
C ILE A 89 2.32 0.80 -12.06
N LEU A 90 2.30 0.21 -10.86
CA LEU A 90 2.29 -1.24 -10.72
C LEU A 90 1.00 -1.83 -11.30
N LEU A 91 -0.15 -1.19 -11.05
CA LEU A 91 -1.43 -1.62 -11.62
C LEU A 91 -1.42 -1.56 -13.16
N VAL A 92 -0.88 -0.50 -13.76
CA VAL A 92 -0.74 -0.39 -15.22
C VAL A 92 0.23 -1.43 -15.77
N LEU A 93 1.35 -1.70 -15.11
CA LEU A 93 2.27 -2.78 -15.50
C LEU A 93 1.57 -4.15 -15.46
N TYR A 94 0.81 -4.46 -14.42
CA TYR A 94 0.06 -5.71 -14.33
C TYR A 94 -1.04 -5.81 -15.40
N LEU A 95 -1.77 -4.73 -15.66
CA LEU A 95 -2.78 -4.71 -16.72
C LEU A 95 -2.16 -4.90 -18.12
N ASN A 96 -0.91 -4.49 -18.32
CA ASN A 96 -0.20 -4.69 -19.58
C ASN A 96 0.47 -6.08 -19.69
N GLU A 97 0.80 -6.74 -18.56
CA GLU A 97 1.34 -8.11 -18.53
C GLU A 97 0.27 -9.19 -18.74
N VAL A 98 -0.99 -8.92 -18.37
CA VAL A 98 -2.14 -9.85 -18.50
C VAL A 98 -2.77 -9.75 -19.89
#